data_AF-I4BZP2-F1
#
_entry.id   AF-I4BZP2-F1
#
_cell.length_a   1.000
_cell.length_b   1.000
_cell.length_c   1.000
_cell.angle_alpha   90.00
_cell.angle_beta   90.00
_cell.angle_gamma   90.00
#
_symmetry.space_group_name_H-M   'P 1'
#
loop_
_entity.id
_entity.type
_entity.pdbx_description
1 polymer ?
#
loop_
_entity_poly.entity_id
_entity_poly.type
_entity_poly.pdbx_seq_one_letter_code
_entity_poly.pdbx_strand_id
1 'polypeptide(L)'
;MKRLFDVVLSSLGLVLAGPFMLMIAGLIKIESPGPVFYRCTRVGKGSRLFGMLKFRTMVNNADSVGCSLCSNHDVRVTPFGALLRRTKLNELPQLINVLLGDMSLVGPRPEDPKFVKYYAELWEIVLSVEPGIVGPNQISNRNEDELLGAAEDPEEYYIHSLLPEKLKRDIEYVRTRGLAKDLRILYQGVYVTVFKALRLDMLRSRVRVMQLLCLDLIISVTAYILANMLRHETLPMIHQISGGIAVIMISNPVIFVLMGLYRCSLRFFSVPDLLLMGKICLLSGGWLVTCNYLLMLVPGHSRMVYILYPVIMVLLLGASRVVIRSTIERRECTNRESLSNRVIIYGAGRLGMETYKHLQFQPGIAVIGFVDDDARMKGKSILGTTVLGSGNDLPQLKILYGVDGVVIAFRPPSPETLRDVRQKCARAAVTDFLSPAALWKLPDMGNFATASESPHPKLRSVAGGSGGRDI
;
A
#
# COMPACT_ATOMS: atom_id res chain seq x y z
N MET A 1 11.14 -38.69 10.11
CA MET A 1 11.98 -37.54 9.70
C MET A 1 11.20 -36.23 9.51
N LYS A 2 10.18 -36.15 8.64
CA LYS A 2 9.42 -34.90 8.40
C LYS A 2 8.83 -34.28 9.67
N ARG A 3 8.17 -35.07 10.52
CA ARG A 3 7.61 -34.58 11.79
C ARG A 3 8.65 -33.95 12.72
N LEU A 4 9.82 -34.57 12.83
CA LEU A 4 10.93 -34.04 13.65
C LEU A 4 11.43 -32.70 13.08
N PHE A 5 11.57 -32.62 11.75
CA PHE A 5 11.93 -31.39 11.06
C PHE A 5 10.91 -30.26 11.32
N ASP A 6 9.62 -30.55 11.20
CA ASP A 6 8.55 -29.59 11.45
C ASP A 6 8.58 -29.09 12.91
N VAL A 7 8.75 -30.00 13.88
CA VAL A 7 8.83 -29.64 15.30
C VAL A 7 10.06 -28.78 15.58
N VAL A 8 11.25 -29.17 15.13
CA VAL A 8 12.49 -28.42 15.38
C VAL A 8 12.41 -27.01 14.79
N LEU A 9 12.00 -26.87 13.54
CA LEU A 9 11.94 -25.57 12.88
C LEU A 9 10.78 -24.70 13.39
N SER A 10 9.62 -25.28 13.73
CA SER A 10 8.53 -24.50 14.32
C SER A 10 8.84 -24.08 15.76
N SER A 11 9.50 -24.91 16.56
CA SER A 11 10.03 -24.52 17.88
C SER A 11 11.02 -23.37 17.76
N LEU A 12 12.01 -23.48 16.87
CA LEU A 12 12.96 -22.39 16.61
C LEU A 12 12.24 -21.12 16.12
N GLY A 13 11.30 -21.27 15.20
CA GLY A 13 10.48 -20.17 14.69
C GLY A 13 9.68 -19.49 15.79
N LEU A 14 9.09 -20.23 16.72
CA LEU A 14 8.35 -19.69 17.85
C LEU A 14 9.25 -19.01 18.89
N VAL A 15 10.45 -19.52 19.13
CA VAL A 15 11.42 -18.85 20.03
C VAL A 15 11.87 -17.52 19.43
N LEU A 16 12.20 -17.51 18.14
CA LEU A 16 12.67 -16.30 17.45
C LEU A 16 11.55 -15.29 17.20
N ALA A 17 10.36 -15.74 16.79
CA ALA A 17 9.22 -14.88 16.49
C ALA A 17 8.35 -14.58 17.72
N GLY A 18 8.47 -15.35 18.80
CA GLY A 18 7.63 -15.25 20.00
C GLY A 18 7.56 -13.84 20.60
N PRO A 19 8.68 -13.13 20.78
CA PRO A 19 8.62 -11.78 21.29
C PRO A 19 7.97 -10.80 20.32
N PHE A 20 8.15 -11.02 19.01
CA PHE A 20 7.50 -10.22 17.98
C PHE A 20 6.00 -10.48 17.98
N MET A 21 5.60 -11.73 18.17
CA MET A 21 4.21 -12.15 18.32
C MET A 21 3.55 -11.54 19.57
N LEU A 22 4.25 -11.46 20.70
CA LEU A 22 3.76 -10.78 21.91
C LEU A 22 3.54 -9.29 21.68
N MET A 23 4.45 -8.65 20.96
CA MET A 23 4.32 -7.24 20.59
C MET A 23 3.12 -7.01 19.65
N ILE A 24 2.95 -7.85 18.63
CA ILE A 24 1.77 -7.85 17.75
C ILE A 24 0.49 -8.04 18.58
N ALA A 25 0.50 -8.98 19.54
CA ALA A 25 -0.62 -9.23 20.43
C ALA A 25 -1.01 -7.98 21.25
N GLY A 26 -0.02 -7.25 21.78
CA GLY A 26 -0.24 -5.98 22.46
C GLY A 26 -0.85 -4.92 21.55
N LEU A 27 -0.35 -4.77 20.33
CA LEU A 27 -0.91 -3.81 19.36
C LEU A 27 -2.36 -4.14 18.96
N ILE A 28 -2.69 -5.42 18.79
CA ILE A 28 -4.08 -5.85 18.50
C ILE A 28 -5.01 -5.47 19.65
N LYS A 29 -4.55 -5.61 20.90
CA LYS A 29 -5.33 -5.25 22.11
C LYS A 29 -5.51 -3.73 22.27
N ILE A 30 -4.52 -2.94 21.87
CA ILE A 30 -4.60 -1.47 21.88
C ILE A 30 -5.58 -0.99 20.79
N GLU A 31 -5.57 -1.61 19.61
CA GLU A 31 -6.38 -1.16 18.48
C GLU A 31 -7.86 -1.55 18.62
N SER A 32 -8.18 -2.74 19.14
CA SER A 32 -9.57 -3.21 19.24
C SER A 32 -9.82 -4.11 20.46
N PRO A 33 -10.99 -4.01 21.12
CA PRO A 33 -11.34 -4.88 22.24
C PRO A 33 -11.58 -6.33 21.78
N GLY A 34 -11.28 -7.32 22.63
CA GLY A 34 -11.50 -8.77 22.39
C GLY A 34 -10.20 -9.61 22.30
N PRO A 35 -10.26 -10.90 21.90
CA PRO A 35 -9.13 -11.83 21.91
C PRO A 35 -8.07 -11.51 20.85
N VAL A 36 -6.81 -11.86 21.13
CA VAL A 36 -5.68 -11.69 20.20
C VAL A 36 -5.73 -12.68 19.05
N PHE A 37 -6.10 -13.93 19.36
CA PHE A 37 -6.13 -15.03 18.40
C PHE A 37 -7.54 -15.26 17.88
N TYR A 38 -7.63 -15.51 16.59
CA TYR A 38 -8.82 -16.01 15.92
C TYR A 38 -8.60 -17.48 15.53
N ARG A 39 -9.60 -18.32 15.77
CA ARG A 39 -9.59 -19.75 15.42
C ARG A 39 -10.55 -19.99 14.27
N CYS A 40 -10.02 -20.48 13.16
CA CYS A 40 -10.79 -20.77 11.96
C CYS A 40 -10.89 -22.29 11.78
N THR A 41 -12.11 -22.84 11.71
CA THR A 41 -12.32 -24.28 11.51
C THR A 41 -11.90 -24.68 10.10
N ARG A 42 -11.01 -25.66 9.99
CA ARG A 42 -10.53 -26.19 8.71
C ARG A 42 -10.43 -27.71 8.72
N VAL A 43 -10.39 -28.30 7.53
CA VAL A 43 -10.19 -29.74 7.36
C VAL A 43 -8.69 -30.04 7.29
N GLY A 44 -8.25 -30.99 8.12
CA GLY A 44 -6.88 -31.50 8.17
C GLY A 44 -6.79 -32.97 7.77
N LYS A 45 -5.67 -33.60 8.13
CA LYS A 45 -5.36 -34.97 7.73
C LYS A 45 -6.45 -35.95 8.16
N GLY A 46 -6.84 -36.84 7.25
CA GLY A 46 -7.89 -37.84 7.49
C GLY A 46 -9.27 -37.21 7.72
N SER A 47 -9.54 -36.08 7.08
CA SER A 47 -10.81 -35.34 7.18
C SER A 47 -11.15 -34.83 8.60
N ARG A 48 -10.15 -34.73 9.48
CA ARG A 48 -10.35 -34.23 10.86
C ARG A 48 -10.45 -32.71 10.87
N LEU A 49 -11.45 -32.19 11.55
CA LEU A 49 -11.60 -30.75 11.75
C LEU A 49 -10.63 -30.27 12.84
N PHE A 50 -9.97 -29.13 12.59
CA PHE A 50 -9.11 -28.48 13.58
C PHE A 50 -9.25 -26.95 13.54
N GLY A 51 -8.88 -26.31 14.64
CA GLY A 51 -8.88 -24.86 14.77
C GLY A 51 -7.56 -24.25 14.33
N MET A 52 -7.49 -23.75 13.10
CA MET A 52 -6.32 -23.05 12.58
C MET A 52 -6.19 -21.67 13.25
N LEU A 53 -5.07 -21.46 13.95
CA LEU A 53 -4.78 -20.23 14.69
C LEU A 53 -4.28 -19.12 13.78
N LYS A 54 -4.82 -17.92 13.93
CA LYS A 54 -4.33 -16.70 13.30
C LYS A 54 -4.38 -15.53 14.28
N PHE A 55 -3.60 -14.48 14.03
CA PHE A 55 -3.86 -13.21 14.69
C PHE A 55 -5.18 -12.65 14.19
N ARG A 56 -5.93 -12.04 15.11
CA ARG A 56 -7.16 -11.34 14.77
C ARG A 56 -6.82 -10.13 13.91
N THR A 57 -7.52 -10.04 12.78
CA THR A 57 -7.36 -8.95 11.79
C THR A 57 -8.66 -8.22 11.51
N MET A 58 -9.75 -8.65 12.15
CA MET A 58 -11.08 -8.05 12.02
C MET A 58 -11.62 -7.64 13.39
N VAL A 59 -12.60 -6.74 13.38
CA VAL A 59 -13.35 -6.36 14.58
C VAL A 59 -14.03 -7.57 15.21
N ASN A 60 -14.27 -7.52 16.53
CA ASN A 60 -14.72 -8.69 17.30
C ASN A 60 -16.10 -9.25 16.87
N ASN A 61 -16.89 -8.45 16.15
CA ASN A 61 -18.23 -8.78 15.66
C ASN A 61 -18.26 -8.96 14.13
N ALA A 62 -17.16 -9.40 13.52
CA ALA A 62 -17.06 -9.55 12.07
C ALA A 62 -18.04 -10.60 11.50
N ASP A 63 -18.27 -11.68 12.25
CA ASP A 63 -19.14 -12.79 11.83
C ASP A 63 -20.63 -12.37 11.77
N SER A 64 -21.03 -11.32 12.50
CA SER A 64 -22.39 -10.76 12.49
C SER A 64 -22.61 -9.68 11.42
N VAL A 65 -21.60 -9.34 10.61
CA VAL A 65 -21.62 -8.15 9.73
C VAL A 65 -21.43 -8.47 8.23
N GLY A 66 -21.17 -9.73 7.81
CA GLY A 66 -21.14 -10.03 6.36
C GLY A 66 -20.63 -11.41 5.91
N CYS A 67 -20.64 -11.62 4.60
CA CYS A 67 -20.35 -12.89 3.90
C CYS A 67 -18.94 -13.49 4.16
N SER A 68 -18.82 -14.81 3.95
CA SER A 68 -17.63 -15.64 4.26
C SER A 68 -16.41 -15.40 3.36
N LEU A 69 -16.61 -14.84 2.16
CA LEU A 69 -15.53 -14.50 1.22
C LEU A 69 -15.17 -13.01 1.39
N CYS A 70 -13.97 -12.74 1.88
CA CYS A 70 -13.46 -11.37 2.05
C CYS A 70 -13.15 -10.76 0.68
N SER A 71 -13.82 -9.65 0.33
CA SER A 71 -13.41 -8.78 -0.78
C SER A 71 -12.25 -7.87 -0.37
N ASN A 72 -11.54 -7.30 -1.34
CA ASN A 72 -10.36 -6.45 -1.15
C ASN A 72 -10.59 -5.21 -0.27
N HIS A 73 -11.85 -4.81 -0.01
CA HIS A 73 -12.24 -3.66 0.82
C HIS A 73 -13.29 -4.04 1.87
N ASP A 74 -12.97 -5.04 2.70
CA ASP A 74 -13.84 -5.44 3.81
C ASP A 74 -13.73 -4.46 5.00
N VAL A 75 -14.81 -3.71 5.25
CA VAL A 75 -14.94 -2.73 6.36
C VAL A 75 -14.74 -3.34 7.74
N ARG A 76 -14.79 -4.68 7.87
CA ARG A 76 -14.56 -5.41 9.12
C ARG A 76 -13.08 -5.51 9.49
N VAL A 77 -12.17 -5.26 8.55
CA VAL A 77 -10.72 -5.39 8.74
C VAL A 77 -10.16 -4.13 9.39
N THR A 78 -9.45 -4.26 10.51
CA THR A 78 -8.83 -3.10 11.17
C THR A 78 -7.63 -2.60 10.36
N PRO A 79 -7.22 -1.32 10.48
CA PRO A 79 -6.03 -0.81 9.78
C PRO A 79 -4.76 -1.64 10.03
N PHE A 80 -4.48 -2.01 11.29
CA PHE A 80 -3.38 -2.92 11.60
C PHE A 80 -3.67 -4.36 11.15
N GLY A 81 -4.92 -4.80 11.19
CA GLY A 81 -5.34 -6.10 10.65
C GLY A 81 -5.06 -6.24 9.16
N ALA A 82 -5.32 -5.19 8.38
CA ALA A 82 -4.99 -5.12 6.95
C ALA A 82 -3.49 -5.23 6.72
N LEU A 83 -2.69 -4.62 7.60
CA LEU A 83 -1.23 -4.75 7.59
C LEU A 83 -0.78 -6.19 7.83
N LEU A 84 -1.29 -6.83 8.87
CA LEU A 84 -0.97 -8.21 9.21
C LEU A 84 -1.35 -9.19 8.09
N ARG A 85 -2.47 -8.97 7.39
CA ARG A 85 -2.89 -9.78 6.23
C ARG A 85 -1.95 -9.61 5.03
N ARG A 86 -1.61 -8.37 4.69
CA ARG A 86 -0.72 -8.04 3.56
C ARG A 86 0.67 -8.63 3.75
N THR A 87 1.17 -8.59 4.98
CA THR A 87 2.50 -9.08 5.35
C THR A 87 2.52 -10.57 5.69
N LYS A 88 1.35 -11.23 5.71
CA LYS A 88 1.14 -12.61 6.17
C LYS A 88 1.57 -12.88 7.61
N LEU A 89 1.88 -11.83 8.38
CA LEU A 89 2.23 -11.95 9.80
C LEU A 89 1.05 -12.47 10.63
N ASN A 90 -0.18 -12.31 10.16
CA ASN A 90 -1.35 -12.89 10.81
C ASN A 90 -1.32 -14.42 10.87
N GLU A 91 -0.50 -15.09 10.06
CA GLU A 91 -0.38 -16.54 9.99
C GLU A 91 0.70 -17.11 10.94
N LEU A 92 1.52 -16.26 11.60
CA LEU A 92 2.55 -16.72 12.55
C LEU A 92 2.04 -17.64 13.68
N PRO A 93 0.84 -17.44 14.26
CA PRO A 93 0.32 -18.36 15.28
C PRO A 93 0.12 -19.80 14.81
N GLN A 94 0.08 -20.05 13.49
CA GLN A 94 -0.03 -21.41 12.92
C GLN A 94 1.20 -22.27 13.27
N LEU A 95 2.35 -21.67 13.61
CA LEU A 95 3.51 -22.43 14.12
C LEU A 95 3.15 -23.25 15.38
N ILE A 96 2.19 -22.78 16.18
CA ILE A 96 1.66 -23.52 17.33
C ILE A 96 0.87 -24.75 16.84
N ASN A 97 0.05 -24.63 15.80
CA ASN A 97 -0.65 -25.78 15.20
C ASN A 97 0.33 -26.81 14.64
N VAL A 98 1.48 -26.36 14.10
CA VAL A 98 2.55 -27.27 13.69
C VAL A 98 3.11 -28.02 14.90
N LEU A 99 3.42 -27.35 16.01
CA LEU A 99 3.87 -28.06 17.22
C LEU A 99 2.83 -29.05 17.75
N LEU A 100 1.55 -28.68 17.75
CA LEU A 100 0.46 -29.56 18.21
C LEU A 100 0.24 -30.77 17.31
N GLY A 101 0.66 -30.71 16.04
CA GLY A 101 0.56 -31.82 15.09
C GLY A 101 -0.64 -31.75 14.15
N ASP A 102 -1.45 -30.68 14.26
CA ASP A 102 -2.55 -30.42 13.33
C ASP A 102 -2.05 -30.02 11.93
N MET A 103 -0.86 -29.41 11.86
CA MET A 103 -0.25 -28.88 10.65
C MET A 103 1.22 -29.29 10.49
N SER A 104 1.74 -29.08 9.30
CA SER A 104 3.15 -29.18 8.88
C SER A 104 3.64 -27.79 8.43
N LEU A 105 4.97 -27.58 8.37
CA LEU A 105 5.50 -26.33 7.81
C LEU A 105 5.19 -26.22 6.31
N VAL A 106 5.31 -27.35 5.60
CA VAL A 106 5.06 -27.45 4.16
C VAL A 106 4.01 -28.52 3.87
N GLY A 107 3.00 -28.15 3.10
CA GLY A 107 1.86 -29.00 2.77
C GLY A 107 0.74 -28.26 2.02
N PRO A 108 -0.29 -28.98 1.56
CA PRO A 108 -1.51 -28.37 1.00
C PRO A 108 -2.13 -27.38 2.00
N ARG A 109 -2.69 -26.27 1.52
CA ARG A 109 -3.31 -25.28 2.42
C ARG A 109 -4.62 -25.88 2.98
N PRO A 110 -4.88 -25.79 4.29
CA PRO A 110 -6.10 -26.34 4.87
C PRO A 110 -7.33 -25.55 4.38
N GLU A 111 -8.32 -26.28 3.85
CA GLU A 111 -9.49 -25.72 3.18
C GLU A 111 -10.72 -25.65 4.11
N ASP A 112 -11.65 -24.77 3.76
CA ASP A 112 -12.92 -24.65 4.47
C ASP A 112 -13.79 -25.92 4.29
N PRO A 113 -14.37 -26.48 5.38
CA PRO A 113 -15.25 -27.64 5.29
C PRO A 113 -16.40 -27.48 4.27
N LYS A 114 -16.84 -26.25 3.98
CA LYS A 114 -17.86 -26.00 2.97
C LYS A 114 -17.43 -26.42 1.55
N PHE A 115 -16.14 -26.27 1.22
CA PHE A 115 -15.62 -26.55 -0.12
C PHE A 115 -15.12 -27.99 -0.27
N VAL A 116 -14.77 -28.66 0.82
CA VAL A 116 -14.27 -30.06 0.80
C VAL A 116 -15.35 -31.05 0.36
N LYS A 117 -16.62 -30.64 0.35
CA LYS A 117 -17.75 -31.42 -0.17
C LYS A 117 -17.68 -31.60 -1.69
N TYR A 118 -17.03 -30.69 -2.41
CA TYR A 118 -16.87 -30.74 -3.85
C TYR A 118 -15.59 -31.50 -4.20
N TYR A 119 -15.62 -32.37 -5.22
CA TYR A 119 -14.48 -33.20 -5.63
C TYR A 119 -13.95 -34.14 -4.52
N ALA A 120 -14.85 -34.83 -3.82
CA ALA A 120 -14.51 -35.69 -2.66
C ALA A 120 -13.35 -36.67 -2.92
N GLU A 121 -13.31 -37.31 -4.09
CA GLU A 121 -12.27 -38.27 -4.48
C GLU A 121 -10.87 -37.63 -4.54
N LEU A 122 -10.78 -36.39 -5.02
CA LEU A 122 -9.51 -35.65 -5.10
C LEU A 122 -9.05 -35.22 -3.70
N TRP A 123 -9.98 -34.85 -2.83
CA TRP A 123 -9.69 -34.48 -1.46
C TRP A 123 -9.13 -35.63 -0.63
N GLU A 124 -9.53 -36.87 -0.88
CA GLU A 124 -8.98 -38.03 -0.18
C GLU A 124 -7.45 -38.11 -0.33
N ILE A 125 -6.95 -37.82 -1.53
CA ILE A 125 -5.50 -37.75 -1.81
C ILE A 125 -4.86 -36.59 -1.06
N VAL A 126 -5.45 -35.39 -1.14
CA VAL A 126 -4.89 -34.18 -0.51
C VAL A 126 -4.89 -34.26 1.02
N LEU A 127 -5.96 -34.80 1.61
CA LEU A 127 -6.14 -34.98 3.05
C LEU A 127 -5.42 -36.21 3.60
N SER A 128 -4.69 -36.98 2.77
CA SER A 128 -3.82 -38.06 3.23
C SER A 128 -2.57 -37.55 3.98
N VAL A 129 -2.27 -36.26 3.88
CA VAL A 129 -1.10 -35.61 4.48
C VAL A 129 -1.51 -34.46 5.42
N GLU A 130 -0.61 -34.09 6.32
CA GLU A 130 -0.80 -32.91 7.17
C GLU A 130 -0.83 -31.62 6.32
N PRO A 131 -1.81 -30.72 6.53
CA PRO A 131 -1.86 -29.45 5.83
C PRO A 131 -0.67 -28.55 6.22
N GLY A 132 -0.25 -27.69 5.30
CA GLY A 132 0.92 -26.83 5.44
C GLY A 132 0.61 -25.38 5.78
N ILE A 133 1.51 -24.73 6.53
CA ILE A 133 1.55 -23.26 6.60
C ILE A 133 1.87 -22.71 5.21
N VAL A 134 2.94 -23.23 4.58
CA VAL A 134 3.36 -22.89 3.21
C VAL A 134 2.99 -24.03 2.27
N GLY A 135 2.33 -23.69 1.16
CA GLY A 135 1.87 -24.68 0.18
C GLY A 135 2.17 -24.30 -1.27
N PRO A 136 2.15 -25.27 -2.20
CA PRO A 136 2.44 -25.04 -3.61
C PRO A 136 1.48 -24.03 -4.24
N ASN A 137 0.20 -24.03 -3.81
CA ASN A 137 -0.81 -23.10 -4.30
C ASN A 137 -0.57 -21.64 -3.87
N GLN A 138 0.05 -21.41 -2.71
CA GLN A 138 0.29 -20.05 -2.21
C GLN A 138 1.36 -19.30 -3.03
N ILE A 139 2.23 -20.03 -3.73
CA ILE A 139 3.27 -19.47 -4.59
C ILE A 139 2.70 -19.10 -5.97
N SER A 140 1.76 -19.90 -6.46
CA SER A 140 1.25 -19.90 -7.85
C SER A 140 -0.03 -19.08 -8.06
N ASN A 141 -0.99 -19.11 -7.13
CA ASN A 141 -2.26 -18.38 -7.26
C ASN A 141 -2.16 -16.96 -6.72
N ARG A 142 -1.45 -16.11 -7.45
CA ARG A 142 -1.04 -14.76 -7.01
C ARG A 142 -2.11 -13.67 -7.11
N ASN A 143 -3.15 -13.90 -7.91
CA ASN A 143 -4.21 -12.94 -8.25
C ASN A 143 -5.61 -13.47 -7.86
N GLU A 144 -5.69 -14.42 -6.93
CA GLU A 144 -6.96 -15.03 -6.52
C GLU A 144 -7.98 -13.97 -6.07
N ASP A 145 -7.55 -12.98 -5.28
CA ASP A 145 -8.41 -11.89 -4.82
C ASP A 145 -8.90 -10.97 -5.97
N GLU A 146 -8.10 -10.81 -7.04
CA GLU A 146 -8.49 -10.03 -8.23
C GLU A 146 -9.44 -10.81 -9.14
N LEU A 147 -9.16 -12.10 -9.34
CA LEU A 147 -9.99 -13.00 -10.15
C LEU A 147 -11.36 -13.21 -9.51
N LEU A 148 -11.43 -13.36 -8.18
CA LEU A 148 -12.68 -13.45 -7.44
C LEU A 148 -13.44 -12.13 -7.41
N GLY A 149 -12.74 -10.99 -7.38
CA GLY A 149 -13.37 -9.66 -7.39
C GLY A 149 -13.99 -9.27 -8.74
N ALA A 150 -13.56 -9.90 -9.84
CA ALA A 150 -14.08 -9.65 -11.18
C ALA A 150 -15.21 -10.61 -11.60
N ALA A 151 -15.48 -11.67 -10.82
CA ALA A 151 -16.51 -12.65 -11.11
C ALA A 151 -17.90 -12.16 -10.65
N GLU A 152 -18.94 -12.45 -11.45
CA GLU A 152 -20.34 -12.16 -11.10
C GLU A 152 -20.80 -12.97 -9.88
N ASP A 153 -20.42 -14.26 -9.81
CA ASP A 153 -20.53 -15.11 -8.63
C ASP A 153 -19.14 -15.62 -8.20
N PRO A 154 -18.54 -15.03 -7.15
CA PRO A 154 -17.23 -15.43 -6.66
C PRO A 154 -17.17 -16.87 -6.10
N GLU A 155 -18.27 -17.38 -5.52
CA GLU A 155 -18.28 -18.72 -4.92
C GLU A 155 -18.37 -19.81 -5.99
N GLU A 156 -19.22 -19.61 -7.00
CA GLU A 156 -19.32 -20.53 -8.12
C GLU A 156 -18.02 -20.56 -8.95
N TYR A 157 -17.46 -19.39 -9.25
CA TYR A 157 -16.18 -19.28 -9.94
C TYR A 157 -15.04 -19.95 -9.17
N TYR A 158 -15.04 -19.84 -7.83
CA TYR A 158 -14.09 -20.53 -6.98
C TYR A 158 -14.18 -22.05 -7.14
N ILE A 159 -15.38 -22.62 -7.03
CA ILE A 159 -15.63 -24.06 -7.05
C ILE A 159 -15.30 -24.67 -8.42
N HIS A 160 -15.68 -23.99 -9.50
CA HIS A 160 -15.57 -24.57 -10.86
C HIS A 160 -14.26 -24.21 -11.57
N SER A 161 -13.65 -23.07 -11.27
CA SER A 161 -12.43 -22.62 -11.99
C SER A 161 -11.17 -22.71 -11.13
N LEU A 162 -11.18 -22.22 -9.88
CA LEU A 162 -9.97 -22.15 -9.07
C LEU A 162 -9.67 -23.45 -8.33
N LEU A 163 -10.69 -24.08 -7.75
CA LEU A 163 -10.53 -25.23 -6.88
C LEU A 163 -9.91 -26.45 -7.61
N PRO A 164 -10.30 -26.80 -8.85
CA PRO A 164 -9.67 -27.90 -9.58
C PRO A 164 -8.17 -27.68 -9.84
N GLU A 165 -7.80 -26.46 -10.25
CA GLU A 165 -6.40 -26.09 -10.47
C GLU A 165 -5.57 -26.13 -9.18
N LYS A 166 -6.18 -25.74 -8.04
CA LYS A 166 -5.56 -25.87 -6.72
C LYS A 166 -5.33 -27.34 -6.37
N LEU A 167 -6.37 -28.16 -6.48
CA LEU A 167 -6.30 -29.59 -6.15
C LEU A 167 -5.25 -30.32 -6.98
N LYS A 168 -5.16 -30.02 -8.28
CA LYS A 168 -4.16 -30.60 -9.18
C LYS A 168 -2.72 -30.41 -8.66
N ARG A 169 -2.38 -29.19 -8.22
CA ARG A 169 -1.05 -28.86 -7.70
C ARG A 169 -0.80 -29.45 -6.32
N ASP A 170 -1.81 -29.48 -5.46
CA ASP A 170 -1.71 -30.11 -4.14
C ASP A 170 -1.51 -31.63 -4.28
N ILE A 171 -2.21 -32.29 -5.20
CA ILE A 171 -2.02 -33.70 -5.54
C ILE A 171 -0.61 -33.96 -6.08
N GLU A 172 -0.12 -33.11 -6.99
CA GLU A 172 1.25 -33.24 -7.52
C GLU A 172 2.30 -33.14 -6.39
N TYR A 173 2.10 -32.21 -5.46
CA TYR A 173 2.93 -32.12 -4.27
C TYR A 173 2.86 -33.38 -3.42
N VAL A 174 1.66 -33.89 -3.11
CA VAL A 174 1.49 -35.12 -2.30
C VAL A 174 2.21 -36.31 -2.93
N ARG A 175 2.15 -36.45 -4.27
CA ARG A 175 2.79 -37.54 -5.01
C ARG A 175 4.32 -37.47 -5.04
N THR A 176 4.88 -36.26 -5.04
CA THR A 176 6.33 -36.03 -5.21
C THR A 176 6.98 -35.42 -3.96
N ARG A 177 6.32 -35.55 -2.81
CA ARG A 177 6.78 -34.98 -1.54
C ARG A 177 8.12 -35.55 -1.10
N GLY A 178 8.96 -34.69 -0.57
CA GLY A 178 10.28 -35.05 -0.05
C GLY A 178 10.96 -33.83 0.58
N LEU A 179 11.91 -34.06 1.49
CA LEU A 179 12.55 -32.99 2.26
C LEU A 179 13.19 -31.90 1.37
N ALA A 180 13.81 -32.29 0.24
CA ALA A 180 14.39 -31.34 -0.71
C ALA A 180 13.32 -30.44 -1.37
N LYS A 181 12.17 -31.01 -1.72
CA LYS A 181 11.04 -30.26 -2.29
C LYS A 181 10.43 -29.34 -1.23
N ASP A 182 10.32 -29.79 0.01
CA ASP A 182 9.80 -29.00 1.13
C ASP A 182 10.69 -27.78 1.39
N LEU A 183 12.01 -27.97 1.47
CA LEU A 183 12.98 -26.87 1.63
C LEU A 183 12.88 -25.85 0.48
N ARG A 184 12.72 -26.32 -0.76
CA ARG A 184 12.54 -25.46 -1.94
C ARG A 184 11.26 -24.65 -1.85
N ILE A 185 10.13 -25.28 -1.48
CA ILE A 185 8.84 -24.61 -1.33
C ILE A 185 8.89 -23.60 -0.18
N LEU A 186 9.53 -23.95 0.94
CA LEU A 186 9.71 -23.04 2.08
C LEU A 186 10.53 -21.81 1.68
N TYR A 187 11.68 -22.01 1.01
CA TYR A 187 12.50 -20.92 0.49
C TYR A 187 11.71 -20.03 -0.48
N GLN A 188 10.98 -20.62 -1.43
CA GLN A 188 10.14 -19.88 -2.37
C GLN A 188 9.02 -19.12 -1.66
N GLY A 189 8.36 -19.71 -0.67
CA GLY A 189 7.32 -19.07 0.13
C GLY A 189 7.85 -17.86 0.89
N VAL A 190 9.00 -17.99 1.56
CA VAL A 190 9.68 -16.89 2.26
C VAL A 190 10.11 -15.81 1.26
N TYR A 191 10.78 -16.19 0.17
CA TYR A 191 11.23 -15.27 -0.87
C TYR A 191 10.06 -14.47 -1.45
N VAL A 192 8.97 -15.14 -1.84
CA VAL A 192 7.78 -14.48 -2.40
C VAL A 192 7.13 -13.59 -1.35
N THR A 193 7.00 -14.02 -0.10
CA THR A 193 6.39 -13.20 0.95
C THR A 193 7.22 -11.95 1.23
N VAL A 194 8.53 -12.08 1.39
CA VAL A 194 9.44 -10.97 1.68
C VAL A 194 9.55 -10.02 0.48
N PHE A 195 9.87 -10.52 -0.71
CA PHE A 195 10.03 -9.67 -1.90
C PHE A 195 8.72 -9.11 -2.44
N LYS A 196 7.56 -9.76 -2.21
CA LYS A 196 6.24 -9.22 -2.57
C LYS A 196 5.71 -8.24 -1.53
N ALA A 197 5.95 -8.45 -0.23
CA ALA A 197 5.69 -7.42 0.78
C ALA A 197 6.56 -6.17 0.51
N LEU A 198 7.77 -6.37 -0.03
CA LEU A 198 8.67 -5.32 -0.53
C LEU A 198 8.34 -4.83 -1.95
N ARG A 199 7.38 -5.45 -2.69
CA ARG A 199 6.85 -4.90 -3.95
C ARG A 199 5.95 -3.72 -3.62
N LEU A 200 6.61 -2.58 -3.43
CA LEU A 200 6.09 -1.25 -3.60
C LEU A 200 5.84 -1.06 -5.11
N ASP A 201 4.58 -1.13 -5.53
CA ASP A 201 4.16 -0.68 -6.86
C ASP A 201 4.58 0.79 -7.02
N MET A 202 5.43 1.05 -8.04
CA MET A 202 5.97 2.33 -8.55
C MET A 202 7.50 2.32 -8.69
N LEU A 203 8.02 1.91 -9.84
CA LEU A 203 9.47 1.85 -10.13
C LEU A 203 10.20 3.21 -9.98
N ARG A 204 9.51 4.36 -10.13
CA ARG A 204 10.06 5.72 -9.90
C ARG A 204 10.03 6.18 -8.44
N SER A 205 9.19 5.57 -7.58
CA SER A 205 9.23 5.85 -6.14
C SER A 205 10.34 5.06 -5.44
N ARG A 206 10.86 3.97 -6.06
CA ARG A 206 11.87 3.08 -5.45
C ARG A 206 13.15 3.80 -5.03
N VAL A 207 13.73 4.65 -5.86
CA VAL A 207 14.97 5.36 -5.51
C VAL A 207 14.74 6.31 -4.33
N ARG A 208 13.63 7.05 -4.33
CA ARG A 208 13.28 7.95 -3.22
C ARG A 208 12.97 7.19 -1.93
N VAL A 209 12.26 6.06 -2.01
CA VAL A 209 11.99 5.22 -0.85
C VAL A 209 13.29 4.60 -0.31
N MET A 210 14.20 4.15 -1.17
CA MET A 210 15.50 3.64 -0.73
C MET A 210 16.37 4.73 -0.10
N GLN A 211 16.38 5.95 -0.67
CA GLN A 211 17.06 7.10 -0.08
C GLN A 211 16.48 7.46 1.29
N LEU A 212 15.15 7.47 1.42
CA LEU A 212 14.47 7.70 2.70
C LEU A 212 14.75 6.58 3.71
N LEU A 213 14.77 5.32 3.27
CA LEU A 213 15.12 4.18 4.11
C LEU A 213 16.53 4.31 4.65
N CYS A 214 17.51 4.62 3.80
CA CYS A 214 18.88 4.86 4.22
C CYS A 214 18.98 6.03 5.20
N LEU A 215 18.29 7.14 4.91
CA LEU A 215 18.25 8.31 5.80
C LEU A 215 17.65 7.96 7.16
N ASP A 216 16.51 7.26 7.20
CA ASP A 216 15.84 6.87 8.44
C ASP A 216 16.65 5.86 9.25
N LEU A 217 17.44 5.02 8.56
CA LEU A 217 18.35 4.08 9.20
C LEU A 217 19.51 4.81 9.86
N ILE A 218 20.08 5.80 9.17
CA ILE A 218 21.08 6.71 9.74
C ILE A 218 20.49 7.44 10.95
N ILE A 219 19.28 7.99 10.83
CA ILE A 219 18.58 8.66 11.94
C ILE A 219 18.37 7.70 13.11
N SER A 220 18.01 6.45 12.85
CA SER A 220 17.80 5.43 13.89
C SER A 220 19.09 5.12 14.65
N VAL A 221 20.19 4.93 13.94
CA VAL A 221 21.50 4.69 14.57
C VAL A 221 21.97 5.92 15.34
N THR A 222 21.81 7.12 14.77
CA THR A 222 22.14 8.38 15.43
C THR A 222 21.29 8.60 16.68
N ALA A 223 19.99 8.31 16.65
CA ALA A 223 19.12 8.40 17.81
C ALA A 223 19.58 7.46 18.94
N TYR A 224 20.02 6.26 18.59
CA TYR A 224 20.54 5.30 19.57
C TYR A 224 21.88 5.75 20.17
N ILE A 225 22.80 6.26 19.36
CA ILE A 225 24.07 6.82 19.85
C ILE A 225 23.78 8.02 20.77
N LEU A 226 22.90 8.93 20.36
CA LEU A 226 22.54 10.11 21.15
C LEU A 226 21.85 9.73 22.47
N ALA A 227 21.01 8.68 22.48
CA ALA A 227 20.41 8.17 23.71
C ALA A 227 21.46 7.65 24.70
N ASN A 228 22.54 7.01 24.21
CA ASN A 228 23.66 6.58 25.05
C ASN A 228 24.49 7.78 25.54
N MET A 229 24.79 8.73 24.66
CA MET A 229 25.52 9.95 25.04
C MET A 229 24.77 10.77 26.09
N LEU A 230 23.46 10.94 25.93
CA LEU A 230 22.64 11.68 26.88
C LEU A 230 22.54 10.96 28.23
N ARG A 231 22.61 9.62 28.23
CA ARG A 231 22.54 8.84 29.46
C ARG A 231 23.85 8.84 30.25
N HIS A 232 24.97 8.73 29.56
CA HIS A 232 26.29 8.52 30.17
C HIS A 232 27.14 9.78 30.20
N GLU A 233 26.67 10.88 29.59
CA GLU A 233 27.38 12.16 29.45
C GLU A 233 28.75 12.05 28.75
N THR A 234 29.02 10.89 28.12
CA THR A 234 30.27 10.55 27.45
C THR A 234 30.02 9.85 26.12
N LEU A 235 31.01 9.85 25.24
CA LEU A 235 30.98 9.04 24.01
C LEU A 235 30.98 7.54 24.38
N PRO A 236 29.99 6.77 23.90
CA PRO A 236 29.92 5.35 24.20
C PRO A 236 31.04 4.57 23.50
N MET A 237 31.61 3.59 24.20
CA MET A 237 32.59 2.69 23.61
C MET A 237 31.92 1.77 22.58
N ILE A 238 32.59 1.47 21.46
CA ILE A 238 32.02 0.70 20.34
C ILE A 238 31.47 -0.66 20.80
N HIS A 239 32.18 -1.38 21.68
CA HIS A 239 31.73 -2.67 22.19
C HIS A 239 30.42 -2.59 22.99
N GLN A 240 30.13 -1.44 23.61
CA GLN A 240 28.90 -1.21 24.37
C GLN A 240 27.69 -0.91 23.47
N ILE A 241 27.88 -0.50 22.22
CA ILE A 241 26.76 -0.11 21.34
C ILE A 241 26.62 -0.99 20.11
N SER A 242 27.66 -1.72 19.73
CA SER A 242 27.71 -2.53 18.50
C SER A 242 26.55 -3.53 18.40
N GLY A 243 26.22 -4.24 19.50
CA GLY A 243 25.10 -5.16 19.55
C GLY A 243 23.75 -4.49 19.28
N GLY A 244 23.51 -3.31 19.88
CA GLY A 244 22.29 -2.54 19.66
C GLY A 244 22.19 -1.97 18.25
N ILE A 245 23.30 -1.48 17.70
CA ILE A 245 23.38 -1.01 16.30
C ILE A 245 23.06 -2.16 15.34
N ALA A 246 23.61 -3.37 15.57
CA ALA A 246 23.33 -4.52 14.73
C ALA A 246 21.83 -4.89 14.73
N VAL A 247 21.19 -4.88 15.90
CA VAL A 247 19.74 -5.09 16.01
C VAL A 247 18.98 -4.04 15.21
N ILE A 248 19.27 -2.75 15.41
CA ILE A 248 18.62 -1.64 14.69
C ILE A 248 18.79 -1.78 13.18
N MET A 249 20.01 -2.08 12.72
CA MET A 249 20.35 -2.23 11.30
C MET A 249 19.58 -3.36 10.62
N ILE A 250 19.34 -4.46 11.34
CA ILE A 250 18.62 -5.63 10.81
C ILE A 250 17.11 -5.46 10.93
N SER A 251 16.61 -4.99 12.08
CA SER A 251 15.17 -4.95 12.35
C SER A 251 14.47 -3.73 11.78
N ASN A 252 15.08 -2.54 11.84
CA ASN A 252 14.38 -1.30 11.50
C ASN A 252 13.95 -1.22 10.03
N PRO A 253 14.74 -1.69 9.04
CA PRO A 253 14.26 -1.72 7.66
C PRO A 253 12.99 -2.55 7.50
N VAL A 254 12.95 -3.70 8.17
CA VAL A 254 11.78 -4.59 8.17
C VAL A 254 10.60 -3.89 8.85
N ILE A 255 10.80 -3.32 10.05
CA ILE A 255 9.77 -2.61 10.80
C ILE A 255 9.19 -1.44 9.99
N PHE A 256 10.03 -0.59 9.38
CA PHE A 256 9.58 0.60 8.64
C PHE A 256 8.77 0.25 7.40
N VAL A 257 9.21 -0.76 6.65
CA VAL A 257 8.49 -1.24 5.47
C VAL A 257 7.17 -1.88 5.90
N LEU A 258 7.21 -2.78 6.89
CA LEU A 258 6.03 -3.50 7.36
C LEU A 258 4.99 -2.53 7.91
N MET A 259 5.38 -1.56 8.75
CA MET A 259 4.47 -0.56 9.31
C MET A 259 4.07 0.54 8.32
N GLY A 260 4.62 0.54 7.11
CA GLY A 260 4.23 1.46 6.06
C GLY A 260 4.70 2.89 6.26
N LEU A 261 5.86 3.12 6.90
CA LEU A 261 6.43 4.46 7.12
C LEU A 261 6.56 5.29 5.83
N TYR A 262 6.77 4.60 4.70
CA TYR A 262 6.96 5.21 3.38
C TYR A 262 5.68 5.32 2.55
N ARG A 263 4.51 4.93 3.10
CA ARG A 263 3.21 5.11 2.43
C ARG A 263 2.63 6.50 2.65
N CYS A 264 3.09 7.21 3.67
CA CYS A 264 2.65 8.58 3.95
C CYS A 264 3.08 9.49 2.80
N SER A 265 2.11 10.25 2.27
CA SER A 265 2.40 11.30 1.32
C SER A 265 3.28 12.34 2.00
N LEU A 266 4.53 12.49 1.55
CA LEU A 266 5.45 13.55 2.00
C LEU A 266 4.86 14.97 1.86
N ARG A 267 3.67 15.09 1.27
CA ARG A 267 2.96 16.32 0.95
C ARG A 267 2.06 16.83 2.09
N PHE A 268 1.59 15.97 2.99
CA PHE A 268 0.73 16.37 4.11
C PHE A 268 1.15 15.62 5.38
N PHE A 269 1.98 16.24 6.21
CA PHE A 269 2.30 15.70 7.54
C PHE A 269 1.07 15.89 8.45
N SER A 270 0.32 14.81 8.66
CA SER A 270 -0.91 14.82 9.44
C SER A 270 -0.67 14.28 10.86
N VAL A 271 -1.56 14.61 11.81
CA VAL A 271 -1.51 14.05 13.18
C VAL A 271 -1.52 12.51 13.17
N PRO A 272 -2.31 11.83 12.32
CA PRO A 272 -2.21 10.38 12.13
C PRO A 272 -0.82 9.87 11.76
N ASP A 273 -0.05 10.60 10.95
CA ASP A 273 1.30 10.20 10.55
C ASP A 273 2.28 10.29 11.72
N LEU A 274 2.14 11.32 12.57
CA LEU A 274 2.93 11.44 13.80
C LEU A 274 2.61 10.30 14.77
N LEU A 275 1.34 9.92 14.90
CA LEU A 275 0.93 8.77 15.71
C LEU A 275 1.47 7.45 15.15
N LEU A 276 1.49 7.28 13.82
CA LEU A 276 2.09 6.11 13.18
C LEU A 276 3.60 6.05 13.43
N MET A 277 4.31 7.18 13.29
CA MET A 277 5.75 7.26 13.61
C MET A 277 6.03 6.95 15.08
N GLY A 278 5.21 7.45 15.99
CA GLY A 278 5.27 7.12 17.41
C GLY A 278 5.15 5.61 17.65
N LYS A 279 4.16 4.96 17.04
CA LYS A 279 3.98 3.49 17.11
C LYS A 279 5.20 2.74 16.57
N ILE A 280 5.77 3.18 15.45
CA ILE A 280 6.95 2.58 14.83
C ILE A 280 8.19 2.69 15.72
N CYS A 281 8.42 3.87 16.31
CA CYS A 281 9.58 4.09 17.19
C CYS A 281 9.45 3.28 18.48
N LEU A 282 8.25 3.21 19.07
CA LEU A 282 7.97 2.33 20.21
C LEU A 282 8.19 0.86 19.85
N LEU A 283 7.79 0.43 18.65
CA LEU A 283 8.04 -0.92 18.15
C LEU A 283 9.53 -1.23 18.07
N SER A 284 10.31 -0.33 17.47
CA SER A 284 11.75 -0.47 17.32
C SER A 284 12.45 -0.50 18.68
N GLY A 285 12.08 0.39 19.60
CA GLY A 285 12.62 0.42 20.97
C GLY A 285 12.28 -0.83 21.78
N GLY A 286 11.03 -1.29 21.73
CA GLY A 286 10.61 -2.53 22.37
C GLY A 286 11.32 -3.77 21.80
N TRP A 287 11.50 -3.81 20.48
CA TRP A 287 12.26 -4.87 19.81
C TRP A 287 13.73 -4.89 20.26
N LEU A 288 14.36 -3.72 20.35
CA LEU A 288 15.73 -3.57 20.84
C LEU A 288 15.90 -4.07 22.28
N VAL A 289 14.99 -3.71 23.19
CA VAL A 289 14.97 -4.22 24.58
C VAL A 289 14.89 -5.74 24.58
N THR A 290 13.99 -6.27 23.76
CA THR A 290 13.73 -7.70 23.72
C THR A 290 14.93 -8.49 23.19
N CYS A 291 15.49 -8.07 22.06
CA CYS A 291 16.69 -8.69 21.51
C CYS A 291 17.85 -8.61 22.51
N ASN A 292 18.03 -7.49 23.20
CA ASN A 292 19.08 -7.38 24.20
C ASN A 292 18.88 -8.34 25.37
N TYR A 293 17.65 -8.46 25.88
CA TYR A 293 17.34 -9.36 26.99
C TYR A 293 17.55 -10.83 26.62
N LEU A 294 17.15 -11.24 25.42
CA LEU A 294 17.23 -12.64 24.98
C LEU A 294 18.63 -13.08 24.55
N LEU A 295 19.35 -12.20 23.87
CA LEU A 295 20.62 -12.55 23.24
C LEU A 295 21.82 -12.02 24.03
N MET A 296 21.59 -11.31 25.14
CA MET A 296 22.62 -10.65 25.96
C MET A 296 23.64 -9.84 25.15
N LEU A 297 23.19 -9.24 24.05
CA LEU A 297 24.06 -8.59 23.05
C LEU A 297 24.79 -7.36 23.60
N VAL A 298 24.24 -6.76 24.65
CA VAL A 298 24.76 -5.55 25.28
C VAL A 298 24.65 -5.68 26.80
N PRO A 299 25.69 -6.25 27.45
CA PRO A 299 25.73 -6.37 28.90
C PRO A 299 25.90 -4.99 29.55
N GLY A 300 25.13 -4.73 30.62
CA GLY A 300 25.27 -3.52 31.44
C GLY A 300 24.52 -2.28 30.95
N HIS A 301 23.66 -2.41 29.93
CA HIS A 301 22.93 -1.25 29.39
C HIS A 301 21.96 -0.63 30.38
N SER A 302 22.06 0.70 30.52
CA SER A 302 21.13 1.46 31.34
C SER A 302 19.73 1.43 30.74
N ARG A 303 18.73 1.03 31.54
CA ARG A 303 17.31 0.95 31.15
C ARG A 303 16.77 2.27 30.56
N MET A 304 17.33 3.39 31.01
CA MET A 304 16.99 4.73 30.52
C MET A 304 17.28 4.91 29.01
N VAL A 305 18.29 4.23 28.45
CA VAL A 305 18.60 4.30 27.01
C VAL A 305 17.43 3.79 26.18
N TYR A 306 16.73 2.75 26.64
CA TYR A 306 15.57 2.19 25.95
C TYR A 306 14.33 3.10 25.97
N ILE A 307 14.26 4.01 26.94
CA ILE A 307 13.20 5.03 27.02
C ILE A 307 13.59 6.24 26.14
N LEU A 308 14.85 6.67 26.21
CA LEU A 308 15.34 7.82 25.46
C LEU A 308 15.39 7.55 23.95
N TYR A 309 15.81 6.36 23.53
CA TYR A 309 15.93 6.00 22.12
C TYR A 309 14.66 6.25 21.28
N PRO A 310 13.49 5.67 21.61
CA PRO A 310 12.28 5.90 20.83
C PRO A 310 11.82 7.36 20.86
N VAL A 311 12.05 8.09 21.96
CA VAL A 311 11.70 9.52 22.07
C VAL A 311 12.55 10.36 21.12
N ILE A 312 13.87 10.19 21.17
CA ILE A 312 14.81 10.91 20.29
C ILE A 312 14.54 10.55 18.83
N MET A 313 14.26 9.27 18.55
CA MET A 313 13.99 8.80 17.20
C MET A 313 12.73 9.44 16.61
N VAL A 314 11.63 9.56 17.37
CA VAL A 314 10.41 10.28 16.91
C VAL A 314 10.73 11.73 16.58
N LEU A 315 11.50 12.42 17.42
CA LEU A 315 11.88 13.82 17.22
C LEU A 315 12.71 14.01 15.96
N LEU A 316 13.75 13.18 15.77
CA LEU A 316 14.63 13.27 14.61
C LEU A 316 13.92 12.86 13.30
N LEU A 317 13.10 11.81 13.33
CA LEU A 317 12.28 11.45 12.17
C LEU A 317 11.30 12.57 11.84
N GLY A 318 10.57 13.11 12.82
CA GLY A 318 9.66 14.25 12.63
C GLY A 318 10.36 15.46 12.01
N ALA A 319 11.50 15.86 12.58
CA ALA A 319 12.32 16.95 12.06
C ALA A 319 12.78 16.69 10.62
N SER A 320 13.25 15.47 10.31
CA SER A 320 13.67 15.11 8.95
C SER A 320 12.53 15.27 7.94
N ARG A 321 11.29 14.94 8.32
CA ARG A 321 10.11 15.04 7.45
C ARG A 321 9.71 16.49 7.22
N VAL A 322 9.82 17.35 8.24
CA VAL A 322 9.61 18.80 8.09
C VAL A 322 10.64 19.42 7.15
N VAL A 323 11.92 19.02 7.24
CA VAL A 323 12.99 19.50 6.36
C VAL A 323 12.80 19.01 4.92
N ILE A 324 12.51 17.73 4.72
CA ILE A 324 12.23 17.17 3.39
C ILE A 324 11.01 17.87 2.77
N ARG A 325 9.97 18.14 3.55
CA ARG A 325 8.81 18.91 3.09
C ARG A 325 9.19 20.33 2.67
N SER A 326 9.87 21.07 3.53
CA SER A 326 10.20 22.48 3.26
C SER A 326 11.12 22.62 2.04
N THR A 327 12.01 21.66 1.81
CA THR A 327 12.87 21.63 0.62
C THR A 327 12.10 21.26 -0.66
N ILE A 328 11.14 20.34 -0.59
CA ILE A 328 10.25 20.02 -1.72
C ILE A 328 9.35 21.21 -2.04
N GLU A 329 8.71 21.82 -1.03
CA GLU A 329 7.84 22.99 -1.21
C GLU A 329 8.60 24.18 -1.81
N ARG A 330 9.84 24.45 -1.36
CA ARG A 330 10.69 25.50 -1.94
C ARG A 330 11.03 25.23 -3.41
N ARG A 331 11.40 23.98 -3.75
CA ARG A 331 11.71 23.60 -5.14
C ARG A 331 10.47 23.66 -6.04
N GLU A 332 9.30 23.28 -5.53
CA GLU A 332 8.05 23.40 -6.27
C GLU A 332 7.62 24.86 -6.45
N CYS A 333 7.85 25.73 -5.46
CA CYS A 333 7.59 27.17 -5.59
C CYS A 333 8.57 27.87 -6.56
N THR A 334 9.84 27.48 -6.63
CA THR A 334 10.78 28.04 -7.62
C THR A 334 10.47 27.55 -9.04
N ASN A 335 9.95 26.33 -9.21
CA ASN A 335 9.46 25.83 -10.51
C ASN A 335 8.05 26.36 -10.88
N ARG A 336 7.29 26.92 -9.93
CA ARG A 336 5.92 27.43 -10.16
C ARG A 336 5.87 28.64 -11.11
N GLU A 337 6.93 29.44 -11.18
CA GLU A 337 6.98 30.58 -12.12
C GLU A 337 7.19 30.14 -13.58
N SER A 338 7.68 28.92 -13.83
CA SER A 338 8.04 28.49 -15.19
C SER A 338 7.04 27.51 -15.84
N LEU A 339 6.09 26.93 -15.09
CA LEU A 339 5.21 25.86 -15.59
C LEU A 339 3.75 26.03 -15.10
N SER A 340 3.14 27.20 -15.27
CA SER A 340 1.68 27.32 -15.10
C SER A 340 0.99 26.74 -16.33
N ASN A 341 0.25 25.63 -16.19
CA ASN A 341 -0.69 25.23 -17.24
C ASN A 341 -1.74 26.34 -17.36
N ARG A 342 -1.76 27.04 -18.49
CA ARG A 342 -2.69 28.14 -18.72
C ARG A 342 -4.01 27.55 -19.18
N VAL A 343 -5.05 27.78 -18.39
CA VAL A 343 -6.35 27.13 -18.58
C VAL A 343 -7.43 28.18 -18.81
N ILE A 344 -8.35 27.88 -19.73
CA ILE A 344 -9.59 28.64 -19.93
C ILE A 344 -10.78 27.83 -19.44
N ILE A 345 -11.77 28.49 -18.83
CA ILE A 345 -13.01 27.85 -18.40
C ILE A 345 -14.09 28.06 -19.48
N TYR A 346 -14.61 26.98 -20.03
CA TYR A 346 -15.71 26.99 -21.00
C TYR A 346 -17.05 26.92 -20.26
N GLY A 347 -17.83 27.99 -20.35
CA GLY A 347 -19.08 28.23 -19.63
C GLY A 347 -18.88 29.27 -18.53
N ALA A 348 -19.39 30.47 -18.74
CA ALA A 348 -19.33 31.62 -17.82
C ALA A 348 -20.54 31.68 -16.85
N GLY A 349 -21.32 30.59 -16.76
CA GLY A 349 -22.45 30.47 -15.85
C GLY A 349 -22.06 30.17 -14.40
N ARG A 350 -23.05 29.81 -13.57
CA ARG A 350 -22.87 29.52 -12.14
C ARG A 350 -21.83 28.43 -11.85
N LEU A 351 -21.83 27.37 -12.68
CA LEU A 351 -20.89 26.26 -12.59
C LEU A 351 -19.46 26.66 -12.98
N GLY A 352 -19.32 27.56 -13.95
CA GLY A 352 -18.04 28.15 -14.33
C GLY A 352 -17.43 29.00 -13.21
N MET A 353 -18.25 29.85 -12.58
CA MET A 353 -17.82 30.66 -11.43
C MET A 353 -17.39 29.81 -10.24
N GLU A 354 -18.08 28.71 -9.96
CA GLU A 354 -17.72 27.76 -8.91
C GLU A 354 -16.41 27.04 -9.25
N THR A 355 -16.28 26.58 -10.51
CA THR A 355 -15.05 25.96 -11.01
C THR A 355 -13.86 26.93 -10.93
N TYR A 356 -14.06 28.21 -11.25
CA TYR A 356 -13.03 29.25 -11.10
C TYR A 356 -12.55 29.40 -9.66
N LYS A 357 -13.48 29.50 -8.70
CA LYS A 357 -13.13 29.58 -7.27
C LYS A 357 -12.32 28.37 -6.82
N HIS A 358 -12.61 27.18 -7.32
CA HIS A 358 -11.82 26.00 -7.01
C HIS A 358 -10.43 26.02 -7.67
N LEU A 359 -10.35 26.40 -8.96
CA LEU A 359 -9.12 26.37 -9.74
C LEU A 359 -8.14 27.48 -9.38
N GLN A 360 -8.62 28.65 -8.93
CA GLN A 360 -7.76 29.77 -8.52
C GLN A 360 -6.81 29.39 -7.38
N PHE A 361 -7.25 28.50 -6.49
CA PHE A 361 -6.43 28.02 -5.37
C PHE A 361 -5.67 26.72 -5.69
N GLN A 362 -5.82 26.16 -6.89
CA GLN A 362 -5.10 24.96 -7.31
C GLN A 362 -3.68 25.33 -7.78
N PRO A 363 -2.64 24.78 -7.15
CA PRO A 363 -1.26 25.10 -7.52
C PRO A 363 -0.90 24.51 -8.89
N GLY A 364 -0.31 25.33 -9.76
CA GLY A 364 0.14 24.94 -11.10
C GLY A 364 -0.87 25.19 -12.24
N ILE A 365 -2.02 25.79 -11.93
CA ILE A 365 -3.04 26.19 -12.91
C ILE A 365 -3.16 27.71 -12.90
N ALA A 366 -3.00 28.35 -14.06
CA ALA A 366 -3.28 29.77 -14.24
C ALA A 366 -4.57 29.90 -15.06
N VAL A 367 -5.65 30.38 -14.44
CA VAL A 367 -6.91 30.61 -15.15
C VAL A 367 -6.81 31.94 -15.90
N ILE A 368 -6.82 31.87 -17.23
CA ILE A 368 -6.63 33.03 -18.12
C ILE A 368 -7.94 33.80 -18.31
N GLY A 369 -9.06 33.09 -18.41
CA GLY A 369 -10.30 33.65 -18.90
C GLY A 369 -11.46 32.68 -18.91
N PHE A 370 -12.65 33.22 -19.17
CA PHE A 370 -13.83 32.43 -19.52
C PHE A 370 -14.07 32.47 -21.03
N VAL A 371 -14.70 31.41 -21.54
CA VAL A 371 -15.26 31.34 -22.89
C VAL A 371 -16.72 30.93 -22.78
N ASP A 372 -17.61 31.62 -23.46
CA ASP A 372 -19.05 31.32 -23.47
C ASP A 372 -19.63 31.59 -24.86
N ASP A 373 -20.45 30.67 -25.35
CA ASP A 373 -21.07 30.79 -26.68
C ASP A 373 -22.23 31.82 -26.69
N ASP A 374 -22.72 32.24 -25.52
CA ASP A 374 -23.64 33.37 -25.43
C ASP A 374 -22.93 34.69 -25.75
N ALA A 375 -23.24 35.27 -26.92
CA ALA A 375 -22.66 36.53 -27.39
C ALA A 375 -22.82 37.69 -26.39
N ARG A 376 -23.82 37.65 -25.51
CA ARG A 376 -24.05 38.67 -24.46
C ARG A 376 -23.04 38.61 -23.32
N MET A 377 -22.25 37.55 -23.24
CA MET A 377 -21.25 37.33 -22.18
C MET A 377 -19.87 37.86 -22.57
N LYS A 378 -19.58 37.95 -23.88
CA LYS A 378 -18.29 38.43 -24.39
C LYS A 378 -17.93 39.81 -23.83
N GLY A 379 -16.72 39.95 -23.27
CA GLY A 379 -16.22 41.21 -22.71
C GLY A 379 -16.68 41.53 -21.29
N LYS A 380 -17.59 40.74 -20.69
CA LYS A 380 -17.96 40.92 -19.27
C LYS A 380 -16.82 40.47 -18.34
N SER A 381 -16.67 41.16 -17.21
CA SER A 381 -15.78 40.76 -16.12
C SER A 381 -16.56 39.95 -15.09
N ILE A 382 -16.05 38.75 -14.78
CA ILE A 382 -16.61 37.79 -13.83
C ILE A 382 -15.50 37.44 -12.84
N LEU A 383 -15.71 37.75 -11.56
CA LEU A 383 -14.72 37.48 -10.49
C LEU A 383 -13.32 38.06 -10.77
N GLY A 384 -13.25 39.21 -11.47
CA GLY A 384 -11.99 39.86 -11.83
C GLY A 384 -11.29 39.27 -13.07
N THR A 385 -11.94 38.36 -13.79
CA THR A 385 -11.46 37.73 -15.03
C THR A 385 -12.45 37.96 -16.18
N THR A 386 -11.98 38.17 -17.40
CA THR A 386 -12.85 38.50 -18.54
C THR A 386 -13.33 37.28 -19.30
N VAL A 387 -14.52 37.39 -19.89
CA VAL A 387 -15.01 36.47 -20.92
C VAL A 387 -14.38 36.87 -22.25
N LEU A 388 -13.42 36.06 -22.71
CA LEU A 388 -12.54 36.37 -23.83
C LEU A 388 -13.21 36.18 -25.20
N GLY A 389 -14.19 35.29 -25.28
CA GLY A 389 -14.86 34.97 -26.55
C GLY A 389 -15.76 33.74 -26.46
N SER A 390 -16.06 33.19 -27.63
CA SER A 390 -16.85 31.97 -27.84
C SER A 390 -15.96 30.75 -28.04
N GLY A 391 -16.55 29.55 -28.08
CA GLY A 391 -15.80 28.31 -28.34
C GLY A 391 -15.08 28.30 -29.69
N ASN A 392 -15.54 29.10 -30.65
CA ASN A 392 -14.90 29.25 -31.96
C ASN A 392 -13.60 30.09 -31.89
N ASP A 393 -13.43 30.89 -30.84
CA ASP A 393 -12.26 31.75 -30.65
C ASP A 393 -11.08 30.99 -30.00
N LEU A 394 -11.29 29.75 -29.54
CA LEU A 394 -10.27 28.93 -28.86
C LEU A 394 -8.92 28.80 -29.62
N PRO A 395 -8.88 28.61 -30.95
CA PRO A 395 -7.61 28.58 -31.68
C PRO A 395 -6.84 29.91 -31.59
N GLN A 396 -7.55 31.04 -31.64
CA GLN A 396 -6.94 32.36 -31.51
C GLN A 396 -6.47 32.62 -30.07
N LEU A 397 -7.28 32.24 -29.08
CA LEU A 397 -6.96 32.39 -27.66
C LEU A 397 -5.74 31.55 -27.26
N LYS A 398 -5.56 30.38 -27.87
CA LYS A 398 -4.35 29.58 -27.69
C LYS A 398 -3.09 30.33 -28.13
N ILE A 399 -3.13 30.98 -29.29
CA ILE A 399 -1.97 31.73 -29.83
C ILE A 399 -1.71 32.98 -28.99
N LEU A 400 -2.77 33.73 -28.67
CA LEU A 400 -2.65 35.03 -28.00
C LEU A 400 -2.26 34.92 -26.52
N TYR A 401 -2.79 33.91 -25.82
CA TYR A 401 -2.60 33.75 -24.37
C TYR A 401 -1.80 32.52 -23.97
N GLY A 402 -1.40 31.66 -24.91
CA GLY A 402 -0.61 30.45 -24.65
C GLY A 402 -1.38 29.39 -23.87
N VAL A 403 -2.65 29.14 -24.22
CA VAL A 403 -3.55 28.25 -23.48
C VAL A 403 -3.22 26.78 -23.72
N ASP A 404 -3.00 26.04 -22.64
CA ASP A 404 -2.63 24.61 -22.64
C ASP A 404 -3.85 23.68 -22.44
N GLY A 405 -4.89 24.16 -21.77
CA GLY A 405 -6.08 23.38 -21.41
C GLY A 405 -7.40 24.16 -21.38
N VAL A 406 -8.52 23.48 -21.62
CA VAL A 406 -9.88 24.00 -21.45
C VAL A 406 -10.62 23.16 -20.42
N VAL A 407 -11.21 23.81 -19.41
CA VAL A 407 -12.08 23.16 -18.43
C VAL A 407 -13.54 23.43 -18.78
N ILE A 408 -14.28 22.38 -19.12
CA ILE A 408 -15.70 22.45 -19.46
C ILE A 408 -16.53 22.52 -18.17
N ALA A 409 -17.21 23.64 -17.97
CA ALA A 409 -17.93 23.99 -16.74
C ALA A 409 -19.35 24.49 -17.02
N PHE A 410 -20.08 23.81 -17.91
CA PHE A 410 -21.51 24.02 -18.13
C PHE A 410 -22.26 22.68 -18.17
N ARG A 411 -23.59 22.74 -18.02
CA ARG A 411 -24.47 21.57 -18.17
C ARG A 411 -24.82 21.42 -19.65
N PRO A 412 -24.36 20.37 -20.35
CA PRO A 412 -24.72 20.19 -21.74
C PRO A 412 -26.23 19.88 -21.85
N PRO A 413 -27.00 20.62 -22.65
CA PRO A 413 -28.43 20.36 -22.85
C PRO A 413 -28.66 19.07 -23.65
N SER A 414 -27.70 18.68 -24.50
CA SER A 414 -27.69 17.40 -25.21
C SER A 414 -26.27 16.82 -25.31
N PRO A 415 -26.12 15.49 -25.52
CA PRO A 415 -24.82 14.86 -25.78
C PRO A 415 -24.09 15.43 -27.01
N GLU A 416 -24.84 15.98 -27.97
CA GLU A 416 -24.30 16.60 -29.18
C GLU A 416 -23.56 17.90 -28.87
N THR A 417 -24.05 18.71 -27.93
CA THR A 417 -23.37 19.95 -27.50
C THR A 417 -22.00 19.66 -26.90
N LEU A 418 -21.87 18.57 -26.11
CA LEU A 418 -20.58 18.20 -25.54
C LEU A 418 -19.61 17.70 -26.61
N ARG A 419 -20.09 16.97 -27.62
CA ARG A 419 -19.28 16.54 -28.76
C ARG A 419 -18.78 17.72 -29.59
N ASP A 420 -19.63 18.72 -29.83
CA ASP A 420 -19.25 19.95 -30.54
C ASP A 420 -18.14 20.72 -29.80
N VAL A 421 -18.27 20.91 -28.48
CA VAL A 421 -17.22 21.58 -27.68
C VAL A 421 -15.92 20.80 -27.68
N ARG A 422 -15.96 19.47 -27.57
CA ARG A 422 -14.75 18.63 -27.68
C ARG A 422 -14.10 18.73 -29.05
N GLN A 423 -14.90 18.77 -30.11
CA GLN A 423 -14.38 18.95 -31.47
C GLN A 423 -13.72 20.32 -31.64
N LYS A 424 -14.29 21.39 -31.06
CA LYS A 424 -13.66 22.73 -31.02
C LYS A 424 -12.33 22.72 -30.26
N CYS A 425 -12.26 22.05 -29.12
CA CYS A 425 -11.01 21.88 -28.35
C CYS A 425 -9.95 21.10 -29.12
N ALA A 426 -10.35 20.01 -29.80
CA ALA A 426 -9.49 19.20 -30.64
C ALA A 426 -8.93 20.00 -31.83
N ARG A 427 -9.77 20.82 -32.48
CA ARG A 427 -9.35 21.74 -33.57
C ARG A 427 -8.36 22.79 -33.10
N ALA A 428 -8.51 23.29 -31.87
CA ALA A 428 -7.55 24.21 -31.26
C ALA A 428 -6.28 23.50 -30.74
N ALA A 429 -6.23 22.17 -30.78
CA ALA A 429 -5.18 21.34 -30.19
C ALA A 429 -4.95 21.66 -28.70
N VAL A 430 -6.02 21.86 -27.94
CA VAL A 430 -6.00 22.13 -26.49
C VAL A 430 -6.56 20.92 -25.75
N THR A 431 -6.02 20.60 -24.57
CA THR A 431 -6.51 19.47 -23.74
C THR A 431 -7.83 19.83 -23.06
N ASP A 432 -8.88 19.00 -23.23
CA ASP A 432 -10.18 19.20 -22.58
C ASP A 432 -10.30 18.42 -21.27
N PHE A 433 -10.85 19.07 -20.24
CA PHE A 433 -11.18 18.46 -18.95
C PHE A 433 -12.62 18.79 -18.57
N LEU A 434 -13.39 17.78 -18.16
CA LEU A 434 -14.74 18.01 -17.63
C LEU A 434 -14.65 18.28 -16.12
N SER A 435 -15.25 19.37 -15.65
CA SER A 435 -15.25 19.70 -14.21
C SER A 435 -15.92 18.59 -13.38
N PRO A 436 -15.35 18.14 -12.25
CA PRO A 436 -16.00 17.20 -11.34
C PRO A 436 -17.38 17.66 -10.86
N ALA A 437 -17.57 18.98 -10.75
CA ALA A 437 -18.85 19.60 -10.43
C ALA A 437 -19.88 19.52 -11.58
N ALA A 438 -19.49 19.11 -12.79
CA ALA A 438 -20.41 18.77 -13.88
C ALA A 438 -20.78 17.27 -13.89
N LEU A 439 -19.88 16.40 -13.38
CA LEU A 439 -20.01 14.94 -13.39
C LEU A 439 -21.04 14.39 -12.39
N TRP A 440 -21.18 15.01 -11.20
CA TRP A 440 -22.04 14.50 -10.11
C TRP A 440 -23.56 14.66 -10.32
N LYS A 441 -24.01 15.28 -11.41
CA LYS A 441 -25.42 15.69 -11.63
C LYS A 441 -25.97 15.38 -13.03
N LEU A 442 -25.28 14.53 -13.78
CA LEU A 442 -25.77 13.97 -15.03
C LEU A 442 -26.62 12.72 -14.72
N PRO A 443 -27.81 12.53 -15.33
CA PRO A 443 -28.57 11.30 -15.19
C PRO A 443 -27.74 10.12 -15.71
N ASP A 444 -27.86 8.96 -15.05
CA ASP A 444 -27.11 7.73 -15.29
C ASP A 444 -26.81 7.48 -16.77
N MET A 445 -25.53 7.59 -17.14
CA MET A 445 -25.00 7.07 -18.40
C MET A 445 -24.26 5.77 -18.09
N GLY A 446 -25.02 4.67 -17.97
CA GLY A 446 -24.49 3.35 -18.29
C GLY A 446 -24.01 3.37 -19.74
N ASN A 447 -22.76 2.94 -19.96
CA ASN A 447 -22.08 2.78 -21.27
C ASN A 447 -21.27 3.95 -21.86
N PHE A 448 -20.74 4.87 -21.03
CA PHE A 448 -19.56 5.68 -21.41
C PHE A 448 -18.45 5.58 -20.37
N ALA A 449 -18.05 4.35 -20.04
CA ALA A 449 -16.72 4.14 -19.48
C ALA A 449 -15.67 4.40 -20.60
N THR A 450 -14.53 4.97 -20.20
CA THR A 450 -13.23 4.93 -20.90
C THR A 450 -13.00 5.82 -22.12
N ALA A 451 -12.59 7.07 -21.86
CA ALA A 451 -11.51 7.81 -22.55
C ALA A 451 -11.41 9.18 -21.84
N SER A 452 -10.59 9.37 -20.81
CA SER A 452 -9.13 9.34 -20.88
C SER A 452 -8.51 8.84 -19.57
N GLU A 453 -8.23 7.55 -19.50
CA GLU A 453 -6.93 7.16 -18.99
C GLU A 453 -5.92 7.52 -20.07
N SER A 454 -5.22 8.63 -19.89
CA SER A 454 -3.84 8.71 -20.36
C SER A 454 -2.98 9.20 -19.20
N PRO A 455 -1.80 8.59 -18.99
CA PRO A 455 -0.96 8.83 -17.83
C PRO A 455 -0.42 10.26 -17.91
N HIS A 456 -0.10 10.86 -16.77
CA HIS A 456 0.77 12.03 -16.60
C HIS A 456 1.31 12.66 -17.89
N PRO A 457 1.18 13.99 -18.11
CA PRO A 457 2.03 14.62 -19.11
C PRO A 457 3.49 14.49 -18.64
N LYS A 458 4.20 13.50 -19.20
CA LYS A 458 5.64 13.58 -19.37
C LYS A 458 5.85 14.73 -20.35
N LEU A 459 6.08 15.93 -19.80
CA LEU A 459 6.74 16.99 -20.53
C LEU A 459 8.04 16.44 -21.11
N ARG A 460 8.14 16.57 -22.43
CA ARG A 460 9.22 16.08 -23.27
C ARG A 460 10.58 16.49 -22.72
N SER A 461 11.48 15.52 -22.65
CA SER A 461 12.91 15.76 -22.74
C SER A 461 13.20 16.46 -24.07
N VAL A 462 13.48 17.75 -24.02
CA VAL A 462 14.25 18.43 -25.06
C VAL A 462 15.67 18.49 -24.54
N ALA A 463 16.51 17.57 -24.99
CA ALA A 463 17.96 17.70 -24.92
C ALA A 463 18.51 17.31 -26.29
N GLY A 464 19.10 18.30 -26.97
CA GLY A 464 20.13 18.10 -27.98
C GLY A 464 19.67 17.71 -29.37
N GLY A 465 19.31 18.71 -30.18
CA GLY A 465 19.64 18.68 -31.59
C GLY A 465 21.09 19.08 -31.78
N SER A 466 21.91 18.17 -32.32
CA SER A 466 23.08 18.53 -33.13
C SER A 466 23.12 17.57 -34.30
N GLY A 467 22.48 17.98 -35.40
CA GLY A 467 22.76 17.44 -36.72
C GLY A 467 24.12 17.96 -37.20
N GLY A 468 24.80 17.14 -38.00
CA GLY A 468 26.08 17.49 -38.60
C GLY A 468 26.71 16.25 -39.23
N ARG A 469 26.14 15.81 -40.36
CA ARG A 469 26.82 14.92 -41.30
C ARG A 469 26.59 15.54 -42.68
N ASP A 470 27.60 16.27 -43.15
CA ASP A 470 27.86 16.55 -44.55
C ASP A 470 29.36 16.30 -44.75
N ILE A 471 29.65 15.37 -45.68
CA ILE A 471 30.95 14.97 -46.25
C ILE A 471 31.90 14.20 -45.34
#